data_AF-A0A9K3LHH1-F1
#
_entry.id   AF-A0A9K3LHH1-F1
#
_cell.length_a   1.000
_cell.length_b   1.000
_cell.length_c   1.000
_cell.angle_alpha   90.00
_cell.angle_beta   90.00
_cell.angle_gamma   90.00
#
_symmetry.space_group_name_H-M   'P 1'
#
loop_
_entity.id
_entity.type
_entity.pdbx_description
1 polymer ?
#
loop_
_entity_poly.entity_id
_entity_poly.type
_entity_poly.pdbx_seq_one_letter_code
_entity_poly.pdbx_strand_id
1 'polypeptide(L)'
;MSKLTNWLGTGDYQRLSLHKDTPAPTIEGIHCHLIYDGQKVASKHRKHIRDHRHTKELKTYIKQKTQMSEAAFADIDWQSHERSVNIFKDGPHIFLLKFLHGWLPVGKLVSRYGPAKYPSACPSCDEPSEDSKHYLTCPNPERCKWHAALTTSLWHRCKSVDTDPALLHLLLWGLNHWLQGTPIPTPTVEATTTTATTISTSNNPTTTVTRPP
;
A
#
# COMPACT_ATOMS: atom_id res chain seq x y z
N MET A 1 16.53 -57.47 -2.67
CA MET A 1 15.45 -56.76 -1.96
C MET A 1 15.43 -55.32 -2.43
N SER A 2 14.58 -55.01 -3.41
CA SER A 2 14.43 -53.66 -3.98
C SER A 2 13.08 -53.11 -3.52
N LYS A 3 13.09 -52.17 -2.57
CA LYS A 3 11.89 -51.43 -2.17
C LYS A 3 11.86 -50.12 -2.95
N LEU A 4 11.07 -50.17 -4.02
CA LEU A 4 10.13 -49.15 -4.51
C LEU A 4 10.22 -47.74 -3.88
N THR A 5 10.68 -46.82 -4.72
CA THR A 5 10.07 -45.52 -5.05
C THR A 5 9.63 -44.60 -3.90
N ASN A 6 10.42 -43.54 -3.72
CA ASN A 6 10.04 -42.31 -3.04
C ASN A 6 8.76 -41.73 -3.66
N TRP A 7 7.65 -41.85 -2.95
CA TRP A 7 6.41 -41.16 -3.26
C TRP A 7 6.55 -39.72 -2.76
N LEU A 8 6.96 -38.81 -3.65
CA LEU A 8 6.86 -37.38 -3.39
C LEU A 8 5.37 -37.02 -3.31
N GLY A 9 4.95 -36.44 -2.20
CA GLY A 9 3.57 -36.02 -2.00
C GLY A 9 3.14 -35.04 -3.10
N THR A 10 1.86 -35.06 -3.44
CA THR A 10 1.26 -34.21 -4.50
C THR A 10 1.55 -32.71 -4.31
N GLY A 11 1.83 -32.28 -3.07
CA GLY A 11 2.23 -30.91 -2.74
C GLY A 11 3.66 -30.53 -3.13
N ASP A 12 4.59 -31.49 -3.22
CA ASP A 12 5.99 -31.23 -3.58
C ASP A 12 6.16 -31.04 -5.09
N TYR A 13 5.35 -31.74 -5.90
CA TYR A 13 5.31 -31.55 -7.36
C TYR A 13 4.90 -30.13 -7.77
N GLN A 14 3.92 -29.54 -7.06
CA GLN A 14 3.47 -28.15 -7.31
C GLN A 14 4.48 -27.09 -6.84
N ARG A 15 5.34 -27.38 -5.86
CA ARG A 15 6.39 -26.45 -5.41
C ARG A 15 7.64 -26.48 -6.28
N LEU A 16 7.96 -27.63 -6.86
CA LEU A 16 9.17 -27.86 -7.66
C LEU A 16 8.99 -27.57 -9.15
N SER A 17 7.75 -27.40 -9.64
CA SER A 17 7.48 -27.13 -11.04
C SER A 17 7.73 -25.65 -11.39
N LEU A 18 8.73 -25.41 -12.25
CA LEU A 18 9.07 -24.12 -12.89
C LEU A 18 7.97 -23.58 -13.84
N HIS A 19 6.79 -24.20 -13.88
CA HIS A 19 5.68 -23.88 -14.80
C HIS A 19 4.78 -22.75 -14.28
N LYS A 20 5.33 -21.66 -13.74
CA LYS A 20 4.48 -20.52 -13.35
C LYS A 20 3.74 -19.91 -14.55
N ASP A 21 4.33 -20.01 -15.73
CA ASP A 21 3.84 -19.33 -16.95
C ASP A 21 3.49 -20.29 -18.10
N THR A 22 3.71 -21.61 -17.96
CA THR A 22 3.30 -22.57 -18.99
C THR A 22 1.83 -22.94 -18.79
N PRO A 23 0.93 -22.72 -19.77
CA PRO A 23 -0.46 -23.12 -19.65
C PRO A 23 -0.55 -24.63 -19.41
N ALA A 24 -1.39 -25.04 -18.45
CA ALA A 24 -1.60 -26.46 -18.18
C ALA A 24 -2.01 -27.21 -19.48
N PRO A 25 -1.47 -28.41 -19.73
CA PRO A 25 -1.79 -29.17 -20.93
C PRO A 25 -3.29 -29.49 -20.99
N THR A 26 -3.86 -29.55 -22.19
CA THR A 26 -5.24 -30.01 -22.38
C THR A 26 -5.25 -31.51 -22.18
N ILE A 27 -6.02 -32.01 -21.21
CA ILE A 27 -6.20 -33.45 -21.04
C ILE A 27 -7.27 -33.90 -22.03
N GLU A 28 -6.94 -34.92 -22.81
CA GLU A 28 -7.85 -35.52 -23.79
C GLU A 28 -9.07 -36.09 -23.04
N GLY A 29 -10.28 -35.67 -23.46
CA GLY A 29 -11.55 -35.99 -22.79
C GLY A 29 -12.19 -34.86 -21.98
N ILE A 30 -11.51 -33.73 -21.78
CA ILE A 30 -12.16 -32.53 -21.22
C ILE A 30 -12.82 -31.72 -22.35
N HIS A 31 -14.15 -31.65 -22.32
CA HIS A 31 -14.94 -30.97 -23.36
C HIS A 31 -15.04 -29.44 -23.16
N CYS A 32 -14.80 -28.93 -21.96
CA CYS A 32 -14.86 -27.49 -21.68
C CYS A 32 -13.84 -27.05 -20.64
N HIS A 33 -13.24 -25.88 -20.86
CA HIS A 33 -12.28 -25.26 -19.96
C HIS A 33 -12.61 -23.77 -19.80
N LEU A 34 -12.47 -23.24 -18.59
CA LEU A 34 -12.46 -21.80 -18.36
C LEU A 34 -11.03 -21.28 -18.49
N ILE A 35 -10.84 -20.27 -19.35
CA ILE A 35 -9.59 -19.54 -19.49
C ILE A 35 -9.75 -18.16 -18.84
N TYR A 36 -8.84 -17.80 -17.93
CA TYR A 36 -8.79 -16.51 -17.25
C TYR A 36 -7.35 -16.00 -17.27
N ASP A 37 -7.13 -14.77 -17.72
CA ASP A 37 -5.80 -14.17 -17.93
C ASP A 37 -4.82 -15.09 -18.69
N GLY A 38 -5.30 -15.73 -19.75
CA GLY A 38 -4.51 -16.64 -20.58
C GLY A 38 -4.19 -18.00 -19.95
N GLN A 39 -4.62 -18.25 -18.72
CA GLN A 39 -4.40 -19.52 -18.01
C GLN A 39 -5.69 -20.32 -17.85
N LYS A 40 -5.56 -21.66 -17.92
CA LYS A 40 -6.67 -22.57 -17.64
C LYS A 40 -6.90 -22.64 -16.14
N VAL A 41 -8.15 -22.41 -15.74
CA VAL A 41 -8.57 -22.45 -14.34
C VAL A 41 -9.26 -23.77 -14.05
N ALA A 42 -8.76 -24.52 -13.06
CA ALA A 42 -9.33 -25.81 -12.66
C ALA A 42 -10.36 -25.69 -11.50
N SER A 43 -10.42 -24.56 -10.81
CA SER A 43 -11.28 -24.38 -9.63
C SER A 43 -11.70 -22.92 -9.43
N LYS A 44 -12.65 -22.66 -8.51
CA LYS A 44 -13.12 -21.31 -8.18
C LYS A 44 -13.68 -20.53 -9.39
N HIS A 45 -14.22 -21.22 -10.40
CA HIS A 45 -14.79 -20.63 -11.63
C HIS A 45 -15.69 -19.42 -11.37
N ARG A 46 -16.60 -19.52 -10.38
CA ARG A 46 -17.52 -18.42 -10.00
C ARG A 46 -16.79 -17.16 -9.55
N LYS A 47 -15.66 -17.30 -8.83
CA LYS A 47 -14.83 -16.15 -8.41
C LYS A 47 -14.19 -15.51 -9.64
N HIS A 48 -13.53 -16.30 -10.49
CA HIS A 48 -12.89 -15.78 -11.71
C HIS A 48 -13.89 -15.06 -12.63
N ILE A 49 -15.10 -15.60 -12.82
CA ILE A 49 -16.14 -14.97 -13.63
C ILE A 49 -16.57 -13.62 -13.03
N ARG A 50 -16.81 -13.57 -11.72
CA ARG A 50 -17.20 -12.34 -11.02
C ARG A 50 -16.10 -11.29 -11.06
N ASP A 51 -14.87 -11.71 -10.77
CA ASP A 51 -13.71 -10.83 -10.77
C ASP A 51 -13.52 -10.28 -12.19
N HIS A 52 -13.53 -11.11 -13.23
CA HIS A 52 -13.41 -10.64 -14.62
C HIS A 52 -14.49 -9.62 -14.99
N ARG A 53 -15.75 -9.91 -14.65
CA ARG A 53 -16.89 -9.03 -14.96
C ARG A 53 -16.77 -7.66 -14.30
N HIS A 54 -16.38 -7.61 -13.03
CA HIS A 54 -16.47 -6.39 -12.23
C HIS A 54 -15.14 -5.64 -12.08
N THR A 55 -13.99 -6.27 -12.36
CA THR A 55 -12.68 -5.66 -12.10
C THR A 55 -12.48 -4.35 -12.86
N LYS A 56 -12.88 -4.28 -14.15
CA LYS A 56 -12.72 -3.08 -14.96
C LYS A 56 -13.52 -1.89 -14.41
N GLU A 57 -14.78 -2.13 -14.06
CA GLU A 57 -15.68 -1.12 -13.48
C GLU A 57 -15.18 -0.68 -12.10
N LEU A 58 -14.77 -1.63 -11.26
CA LEU A 58 -14.26 -1.36 -9.92
C LEU A 58 -12.96 -0.53 -9.96
N LYS A 59 -12.00 -0.90 -10.82
CA LYS A 59 -10.77 -0.10 -11.01
C LYS A 59 -11.09 1.32 -11.47
N THR A 60 -12.04 1.47 -12.39
CA THR A 60 -12.48 2.79 -12.87
C THR A 60 -13.08 3.63 -11.74
N TYR A 61 -13.98 3.04 -10.95
CA TYR A 61 -14.58 3.70 -9.80
C TYR A 61 -13.54 4.12 -8.75
N ILE A 62 -12.60 3.24 -8.40
CA ILE A 62 -11.56 3.54 -7.41
C ILE A 62 -10.69 4.71 -7.90
N LYS A 63 -10.24 4.69 -9.16
CA LYS A 63 -9.46 5.80 -9.74
C LYS A 63 -10.22 7.12 -9.72
N GLN A 64 -11.50 7.12 -10.09
CA GLN A 64 -12.34 8.31 -10.06
C GLN A 64 -12.50 8.86 -8.63
N LYS A 65 -12.76 7.98 -7.66
CA LYS A 65 -12.96 8.37 -6.26
C LYS A 65 -11.68 8.89 -5.60
N THR A 66 -10.54 8.29 -5.91
CA THR A 66 -9.24 8.63 -5.32
C THR A 66 -8.47 9.69 -6.11
N GLN A 67 -8.96 10.05 -7.31
CA GLN A 67 -8.30 10.96 -8.26
C GLN A 67 -6.89 10.47 -8.67
N MET A 68 -6.64 9.16 -8.62
CA MET A 68 -5.36 8.58 -8.99
C MET A 68 -5.21 8.46 -10.51
N SER A 69 -4.01 8.74 -11.01
CA SER A 69 -3.63 8.48 -12.40
C SER A 69 -3.48 6.97 -12.65
N GLU A 70 -3.50 6.54 -13.92
CA GLU A 70 -3.27 5.14 -14.28
C GLU A 70 -1.89 4.68 -13.80
N ALA A 71 -0.88 5.52 -13.96
CA ALA A 71 0.49 5.23 -13.53
C ALA A 71 0.57 5.02 -12.01
N ALA A 72 -0.02 5.92 -11.23
CA ALA A 72 -0.04 5.79 -9.77
C ALA A 72 -0.83 4.55 -9.32
N PHE A 73 -1.92 4.20 -10.02
CA PHE A 73 -2.70 3.01 -9.72
C PHE A 73 -1.94 1.72 -10.06
N ALA A 74 -1.17 1.71 -11.15
CA ALA A 74 -0.36 0.56 -11.56
C ALA A 74 0.89 0.35 -10.68
N ASP A 75 1.40 1.43 -10.08
CA ASP A 75 2.57 1.40 -9.16
C ASP A 75 2.26 0.76 -7.81
N ILE A 76 0.97 0.68 -7.43
CA ILE A 76 0.56 0.02 -6.18
C ILE A 76 0.75 -1.50 -6.31
N ASP A 77 1.46 -2.10 -5.34
CA ASP A 77 1.49 -3.54 -5.15
C ASP A 77 0.16 -4.06 -4.56
N TRP A 78 -0.81 -4.24 -5.45
CA TRP A 78 -2.13 -4.78 -5.12
C TRP A 78 -2.07 -6.19 -4.54
N GLN A 79 -1.05 -6.98 -4.87
CA GLN A 79 -0.92 -8.34 -4.39
C GLN A 79 -0.53 -8.35 -2.90
N SER A 80 0.42 -7.51 -2.51
CA SER A 80 0.78 -7.33 -1.09
C SER A 80 -0.35 -6.70 -0.30
N HIS A 81 -1.08 -5.74 -0.89
CA HIS A 81 -2.28 -5.18 -0.29
C HIS A 81 -3.36 -6.26 -0.05
N GLU A 82 -3.69 -7.07 -1.06
CA GLU A 82 -4.67 -8.16 -0.94
C GLU A 82 -4.27 -9.15 0.17
N ARG A 83 -3.00 -9.59 0.19
CA ARG A 83 -2.51 -10.49 1.23
C ARG A 83 -2.70 -9.89 2.62
N SER A 84 -2.33 -8.62 2.79
CA SER A 84 -2.42 -7.92 4.07
C SER A 84 -3.86 -7.78 4.56
N VAL A 85 -4.78 -7.41 3.66
CA VAL A 85 -6.22 -7.33 3.99
C VAL A 85 -6.79 -8.70 4.35
N ASN A 86 -6.40 -9.75 3.60
CA ASN A 86 -6.90 -11.11 3.79
C ASN A 86 -6.40 -11.80 5.07
N ILE A 87 -5.42 -11.23 5.79
CA ILE A 87 -5.02 -11.70 7.13
C ILE A 87 -6.18 -11.58 8.10
N PHE A 88 -6.96 -10.51 8.01
CA PHE A 88 -8.10 -10.26 8.87
C PHE A 88 -9.29 -11.14 8.45
N LYS A 89 -10.03 -11.66 9.44
CA LYS A 89 -11.25 -12.45 9.24
C LYS A 89 -12.44 -11.73 9.88
N ASP A 90 -13.65 -12.07 9.43
CA ASP A 90 -14.92 -11.65 10.03
C ASP A 90 -15.04 -10.13 10.27
N GLY A 91 -15.33 -9.73 11.51
CA GLY A 91 -15.55 -8.34 11.92
C GLY A 91 -14.37 -7.41 11.58
N PRO A 92 -13.12 -7.73 11.98
CA PRO A 92 -11.94 -6.94 11.63
C PRO A 92 -11.77 -6.69 10.12
N HIS A 93 -12.07 -7.70 9.29
CA HIS A 93 -12.01 -7.55 7.84
C HIS A 93 -13.07 -6.54 7.33
N ILE A 94 -14.30 -6.64 7.82
CA ILE A 94 -15.39 -5.70 7.48
C ILE A 94 -15.04 -4.28 7.94
N PHE A 95 -14.49 -4.13 9.15
CA PHE A 95 -14.05 -2.85 9.68
C PHE A 95 -12.96 -2.25 8.80
N LEU A 96 -11.94 -3.02 8.45
CA LEU A 96 -10.83 -2.57 7.60
C LEU A 96 -11.33 -2.11 6.23
N LEU A 97 -12.23 -2.87 5.58
CA LEU A 97 -12.79 -2.47 4.29
C LEU A 97 -13.62 -1.18 4.40
N LYS A 98 -14.45 -1.05 5.45
CA LYS A 98 -15.19 0.20 5.70
C LYS A 98 -14.24 1.36 5.94
N PHE A 99 -13.15 1.14 6.67
CA PHE A 99 -12.13 2.13 6.92
C PHE A 99 -11.44 2.59 5.64
N LEU A 100 -10.86 1.66 4.87
CA LEU A 100 -10.14 1.96 3.62
C LEU A 100 -11.00 2.70 2.60
N HIS A 101 -12.31 2.41 2.55
CA HIS A 101 -13.21 3.06 1.61
C HIS A 101 -13.92 4.31 2.17
N GLY A 102 -13.64 4.71 3.41
CA GLY A 102 -14.23 5.90 4.04
C GLY A 102 -15.72 5.75 4.37
N TRP A 103 -16.13 4.54 4.73
CA TRP A 103 -17.50 4.11 5.06
C TRP A 103 -17.65 3.76 6.54
N LEU A 104 -16.74 4.23 7.39
CA LEU A 104 -16.92 4.10 8.83
C LEU A 104 -18.21 4.82 9.27
N PRO A 105 -18.94 4.28 10.24
CA PRO A 105 -20.13 4.90 10.81
C PRO A 105 -19.74 6.07 11.75
N VAL A 106 -19.05 7.06 11.20
CA VAL A 106 -18.72 8.33 11.88
C VAL A 106 -19.91 9.28 11.84
N GLY A 107 -19.98 10.26 12.75
CA GLY A 107 -21.11 11.19 12.89
C GLY A 107 -21.60 11.80 11.57
N LYS A 108 -20.69 12.23 10.68
CA LYS A 108 -21.03 12.77 9.34
C LYS A 108 -21.74 11.76 8.44
N LEU A 109 -21.43 10.47 8.55
CA LEU A 109 -22.09 9.42 7.77
C LEU A 109 -23.42 9.02 8.42
N VAL A 110 -23.43 8.84 9.75
CA VAL A 110 -24.60 8.35 10.48
C VAL A 110 -25.72 9.39 10.54
N SER A 111 -25.39 10.68 10.60
CA SER A 111 -26.38 11.76 10.56
C SER A 111 -27.25 11.75 9.29
N ARG A 112 -26.79 11.13 8.20
CA ARG A 112 -27.57 10.93 6.98
C ARG A 112 -28.79 10.02 7.16
N TYR A 113 -28.77 9.13 8.16
CA TYR A 113 -29.93 8.26 8.45
C TYR A 113 -31.04 8.99 9.22
N GLY A 114 -30.76 10.16 9.79
CA GLY A 114 -31.73 10.91 10.59
C GLY A 114 -31.02 11.88 11.54
N PRO A 115 -30.83 13.15 11.16
CA PRO A 115 -29.99 14.10 11.91
C PRO A 115 -30.56 14.46 13.29
N ALA A 116 -31.88 14.35 13.47
CA ALA A 116 -32.52 14.57 14.77
C ALA A 116 -32.16 13.48 15.80
N LYS A 117 -31.88 12.25 15.36
CA LYS A 117 -31.52 11.12 16.22
C LYS A 117 -30.01 10.91 16.31
N TYR A 118 -29.32 11.14 15.21
CA TYR A 118 -27.87 10.91 15.09
C TYR A 118 -27.18 12.21 14.74
N PRO A 119 -26.61 12.93 15.73
CA PRO A 119 -25.90 14.18 15.46
C PRO A 119 -24.65 13.91 14.62
N SER A 120 -24.22 14.91 13.85
CA SER A 120 -22.96 14.83 13.10
C SER A 120 -21.72 14.97 13.98
N ALA A 121 -21.90 15.41 15.22
CA ALA A 121 -20.81 15.73 16.12
C ALA A 121 -20.07 14.47 16.61
N CYS A 122 -18.78 14.62 16.94
CA CYS A 122 -17.98 13.55 17.51
C CYS A 122 -18.49 13.23 18.92
N PRO A 123 -18.83 11.96 19.23
CA PRO A 123 -19.29 11.58 20.57
C PRO A 123 -18.20 11.64 21.64
N SER A 124 -16.94 11.86 21.26
CA SER A 124 -15.80 11.88 22.17
C SER A 124 -15.31 13.29 22.53
N CYS A 125 -15.36 14.24 21.61
CA CYS A 125 -14.83 15.60 21.84
C CYS A 125 -15.76 16.73 21.39
N ASP A 126 -16.99 16.40 20.99
CA ASP A 126 -18.03 17.33 20.57
C ASP A 126 -17.70 18.19 19.34
N GLU A 127 -16.65 17.84 18.59
CA GLU A 127 -16.35 18.45 17.28
C GLU A 127 -17.61 18.37 16.39
N PRO A 128 -18.10 19.49 15.81
CA PRO A 128 -19.41 19.53 15.14
C PRO A 128 -19.58 18.57 13.97
N SER A 129 -18.49 18.16 13.31
CA SER A 129 -18.51 17.22 12.21
C SER A 129 -17.43 16.15 12.35
N GLU A 130 -17.83 14.97 12.80
CA GLU A 130 -16.97 13.80 12.83
C GLU A 130 -16.90 13.15 11.44
N ASP A 131 -15.77 13.32 10.75
CA ASP A 131 -15.44 12.58 9.54
C ASP A 131 -14.36 11.51 9.79
N SER A 132 -14.01 10.76 8.75
CA SER A 132 -13.00 9.68 8.86
C SER A 132 -11.62 10.19 9.29
N LYS A 133 -11.28 11.45 8.99
CA LYS A 133 -10.01 12.04 9.40
C LYS A 133 -10.07 12.42 10.88
N HIS A 134 -11.14 13.09 11.30
CA HIS A 134 -11.37 13.42 12.71
C HIS A 134 -11.38 12.16 13.57
N TYR A 135 -12.02 11.08 13.12
CA TYR A 135 -12.03 9.80 13.86
C TYR A 135 -10.64 9.32 14.28
N LEU A 136 -9.62 9.54 13.44
CA LEU A 136 -8.23 9.18 13.71
C LEU A 136 -7.38 10.29 14.34
N THR A 137 -7.86 11.54 14.33
CA THR A 137 -7.12 12.72 14.83
C THR A 137 -7.83 13.37 16.02
N CYS A 138 -8.81 12.67 16.59
CA CYS A 138 -9.65 13.17 17.66
C CYS A 138 -8.79 13.48 18.90
N PRO A 139 -8.91 14.69 19.49
CA PRO A 139 -8.09 15.11 20.63
C PRO A 139 -8.55 14.51 21.97
N ASN A 140 -9.58 13.67 21.98
CA ASN A 140 -10.08 13.05 23.22
C ASN A 140 -8.97 12.24 23.91
N PRO A 141 -8.80 12.35 25.26
CA PRO A 141 -7.73 11.67 25.98
C PRO A 141 -7.65 10.15 25.76
N GLU A 142 -8.79 9.45 25.63
CA GLU A 142 -8.82 8.01 25.36
C GLU A 142 -8.32 7.68 23.95
N ARG A 143 -8.58 8.56 22.97
CA ARG A 143 -8.05 8.44 21.61
C ARG A 143 -6.53 8.67 21.60
N CYS A 144 -6.06 9.66 22.35
CA CYS A 144 -4.62 9.91 22.53
C CYS A 144 -3.90 8.72 23.19
N LYS A 145 -4.51 8.03 24.16
CA LYS A 145 -3.97 6.78 24.72
C LYS A 145 -3.83 5.70 23.65
N TRP A 146 -4.82 5.56 22.77
CA TRP A 146 -4.74 4.64 21.64
C TRP A 146 -3.63 5.05 20.65
N HIS A 147 -3.44 6.34 20.35
CA HIS A 147 -2.30 6.82 19.53
C HIS A 147 -0.95 6.41 20.11
N ALA A 148 -0.77 6.57 21.42
CA ALA A 148 0.46 6.16 22.11
C ALA A 148 0.67 4.63 22.05
N ALA A 149 -0.39 3.85 22.26
CA ALA A 149 -0.33 2.39 22.18
C ALA A 149 -0.01 1.89 20.75
N LEU A 150 -0.61 2.53 19.73
CA LEU A 150 -0.33 2.26 18.31
C LEU A 150 1.14 2.54 17.99
N THR A 151 1.63 3.72 18.36
CA THR A 151 3.01 4.17 18.10
C THR A 151 4.02 3.22 18.75
N THR A 152 3.75 2.81 20.01
CA THR A 152 4.58 1.85 20.75
C THR A 152 4.58 0.47 20.08
N SER A 153 3.40 -0.03 19.71
CA SER A 153 3.26 -1.34 19.04
C SER A 153 3.95 -1.36 17.68
N LEU A 154 3.83 -0.26 16.92
CA LEU A 154 4.49 -0.09 15.63
C LEU A 154 6.01 -0.04 15.79
N TRP A 155 6.52 0.68 16.79
CA TRP A 155 7.95 0.71 17.10
C TRP A 155 8.50 -0.69 17.39
N HIS A 156 7.86 -1.45 18.27
CA HIS A 156 8.28 -2.82 18.58
C HIS A 156 8.22 -3.72 17.35
N ARG A 157 7.18 -3.59 16.52
CA ARG A 157 7.05 -4.38 15.30
C ARG A 157 8.16 -4.07 14.30
N CYS A 158 8.45 -2.80 14.04
CA CYS A 158 9.53 -2.40 13.13
C CYS A 158 10.90 -2.84 13.64
N LYS A 159 11.14 -2.79 14.95
CA LYS A 159 12.35 -3.35 15.57
C LYS A 159 12.45 -4.87 15.39
N SER A 160 11.34 -5.59 15.52
CA SER A 160 11.33 -7.06 15.36
C SER A 160 11.66 -7.54 13.94
N VAL A 161 11.44 -6.69 12.94
CA VAL A 161 11.74 -6.98 11.53
C VAL A 161 13.00 -6.24 11.04
N ASP A 162 13.79 -5.71 11.96
CA ASP A 162 15.05 -4.98 11.69
C ASP A 162 14.90 -3.85 10.66
N THR A 163 13.85 -3.04 10.80
CA THR A 163 13.66 -1.86 9.96
C THR A 163 14.77 -0.84 10.25
N ASP A 164 15.35 -0.27 9.19
CA ASP A 164 16.34 0.80 9.28
C ASP A 164 15.91 1.89 10.30
N PRO A 165 16.80 2.30 11.23
CA PRO A 165 16.45 3.27 12.27
C PRO A 165 15.99 4.63 11.74
N ALA A 166 16.51 5.11 10.62
CA ALA A 166 16.12 6.39 10.04
C ALA A 166 14.71 6.30 9.42
N LEU A 167 14.41 5.19 8.74
CA LEU A 167 13.06 4.92 8.21
C LEU A 167 12.03 4.76 9.34
N LEU A 168 12.38 4.04 10.41
CA LEU A 168 11.53 3.89 11.59
C LEU A 168 11.22 5.25 12.23
N HIS A 169 12.26 6.08 12.42
CA HIS A 169 12.11 7.41 12.98
C HIS A 169 11.19 8.28 12.10
N LEU A 170 11.42 8.31 10.80
CA LEU A 170 10.61 9.07 9.85
C LEU A 170 9.15 8.62 9.86
N LEU A 171 8.90 7.31 9.87
CA LEU A 171 7.56 6.73 9.93
C LEU A 171 6.79 7.17 11.19
N LEU A 172 7.41 6.98 12.37
CA LEU A 172 6.76 7.32 13.64
C LEU A 172 6.57 8.82 13.79
N TRP A 173 7.55 9.60 13.36
CA TRP A 173 7.48 11.05 13.41
C TRP A 173 6.35 11.60 12.53
N GLY A 174 6.26 11.15 11.27
CA GLY A 174 5.19 11.56 10.36
C GLY A 174 3.81 11.09 10.85
N LEU A 175 3.71 9.85 11.33
CA LEU A 175 2.46 9.30 11.89
C LEU A 175 2.00 10.12 13.10
N ASN A 176 2.91 10.45 14.02
CA ASN A 176 2.57 11.20 15.22
C ASN A 176 2.11 12.62 14.88
N HIS A 177 2.80 13.31 13.98
CA HIS A 177 2.35 14.62 13.50
C HIS A 177 0.96 14.57 12.89
N TRP A 178 0.70 13.56 12.05
CA TRP A 178 -0.58 13.35 11.40
C TRP A 178 -1.71 13.05 12.40
N LEU A 179 -1.49 12.13 13.35
CA LEU A 179 -2.47 11.77 14.39
C LEU A 179 -2.79 12.95 15.32
N GLN A 180 -1.82 13.83 15.57
CA GLN A 180 -2.02 15.03 16.38
C GLN A 180 -2.61 16.21 15.58
N GLY A 181 -2.78 16.07 14.26
CA GLY A 181 -3.23 17.17 13.41
C GLY A 181 -2.23 18.33 13.32
N THR A 182 -0.96 18.09 13.65
CA THR A 182 0.09 19.11 13.60
C THR A 182 0.75 19.11 12.22
N PRO A 183 1.20 20.28 11.71
CA PRO A 183 1.92 20.33 10.44
C PRO A 183 3.22 19.52 10.56
N ILE A 184 3.55 18.77 9.51
CA ILE A 184 4.82 18.05 9.40
C ILE A 184 5.91 19.08 9.07
N PRO A 185 6.92 19.30 9.92
CA PRO A 185 8.02 20.21 9.63
C PRO A 185 8.76 19.83 8.34
N THR A 186 8.68 20.65 7.29
CA THR A 186 9.48 20.42 6.09
C THR A 186 10.95 20.67 6.43
N PRO A 187 11.88 19.74 6.16
CA PRO A 187 13.29 20.02 6.32
C PRO A 187 13.63 21.23 5.44
N THR A 188 14.01 22.33 6.07
CA THR A 188 14.50 23.51 5.36
C THR A 188 15.82 23.11 4.73
N VAL A 189 15.79 22.80 3.43
CA VAL A 189 17.02 22.66 2.64
C VAL A 189 17.56 24.08 2.53
N GLU A 190 18.36 24.50 3.50
CA GLU A 190 19.17 25.71 3.36
C GLU A 190 20.03 25.51 2.12
N ALA A 191 19.69 26.22 1.05
CA ALA A 191 20.49 26.26 -0.16
C ALA A 191 21.83 26.90 0.19
N THR A 192 22.82 26.09 0.57
CA THR A 192 24.22 26.49 0.52
C THR A 192 24.53 26.81 -0.93
N THR A 193 24.40 28.10 -1.25
CA THR A 193 24.78 28.67 -2.54
C THR A 193 26.28 28.48 -2.64
N THR A 194 26.72 27.40 -3.30
CA THR A 194 28.12 27.22 -3.67
C THR A 194 28.41 28.27 -4.73
N THR A 195 29.01 29.39 -4.32
CA THR A 195 29.49 30.41 -5.24
C THR A 195 30.58 29.80 -6.08
N ALA A 196 30.29 29.53 -7.36
CA ALA A 196 31.28 29.11 -8.33
C ALA A 196 32.26 30.27 -8.55
N THR A 197 33.46 30.17 -8.00
CA THR A 197 34.60 31.04 -8.33
C THR A 197 34.93 30.85 -9.81
N THR A 198 34.59 31.84 -10.63
CA THR A 198 34.97 31.92 -12.03
C THR A 198 36.48 32.13 -12.12
N ILE A 199 37.22 31.09 -12.52
CA ILE A 199 38.63 31.22 -12.90
C ILE A 199 38.65 31.84 -14.30
N SER A 200 39.13 33.08 -14.40
CA SER A 200 39.37 33.77 -15.65
C SER A 200 40.60 33.18 -16.35
N THR A 201 40.42 32.55 -17.50
CA THR A 201 41.50 32.11 -18.39
C THR A 201 42.06 33.32 -19.14
N SER A 202 43.28 33.75 -18.82
CA SER A 202 44.04 34.72 -19.62
C SER A 202 44.76 34.00 -20.76
N ASN A 203 44.43 34.37 -21.99
CA ASN A 203 45.15 33.94 -23.20
C ASN A 203 46.57 34.51 -23.22
N ASN A 204 47.56 33.66 -23.51
CA ASN A 204 48.93 34.10 -23.85
C ASN A 204 49.32 33.45 -25.20
N PRO A 205 49.95 34.18 -26.13
CA PRO A 205 50.08 33.74 -27.52
C PRO A 205 51.24 32.77 -27.74
N THR A 206 50.98 31.89 -28.70
CA THR A 206 51.86 30.90 -29.35
C THR A 206 53.26 31.43 -29.62
N THR A 207 54.27 30.78 -29.05
CA THR A 207 55.67 30.86 -29.51
C THR A 207 56.14 29.47 -29.92
N THR A 208 56.28 29.31 -31.23
CA THR A 208 56.87 28.17 -31.91
C THR A 208 58.38 28.18 -31.69
N VAL A 209 58.97 27.14 -31.09
CA VAL A 209 60.41 26.88 -31.23
C VAL A 209 60.69 25.39 -31.42
N THR A 210 61.25 25.16 -32.60
CA THR A 210 61.85 24.02 -33.27
C THR A 210 62.77 23.14 -32.42
N ARG A 211 62.66 21.82 -32.64
CA ARG A 211 63.60 20.74 -32.23
C ARG A 211 64.73 20.61 -33.28
N PRO A 212 66.02 20.47 -32.89
CA PRO A 212 66.73 19.18 -33.03
C PRO A 212 67.96 19.02 -32.08
N PRO A 213 68.74 17.93 -32.17
CA PRO A 213 68.48 16.60 -32.73
C PRO A 213 67.91 15.59 -31.71
#